data_AF-A0A378XYT2-F1
#
_entry.id   AF-A0A378XYT2-F1
#
_cell.length_a   1.000
_cell.length_b   1.000
_cell.length_c   1.000
_cell.angle_alpha   90.00
_cell.angle_beta   90.00
_cell.angle_gamma   90.00
#
_symmetry.space_group_name_H-M   'P 1'
#
loop_
_entity.id
_entity.type
_entity.pdbx_description
1 polymer ?
#
loop_
_entity_poly.entity_id
_entity_poly.type
_entity_poly.pdbx_seq_one_letter_code
_entity_poly.pdbx_strand_id
1 'polypeptide(L)'
;MKKNNKQVKQPFYNIGEKVYIKPLKVKGVVKGQLNGLTVVTYFIKDKRRTNKFETQMLRKYKDKQTSTNDGFIKIDLNGNLHLKNVKIQNDSHASDFFKVREFQKAFNCPAPDVPTILSDKLAINRASFILEEVIELLYATAGNKERFDKFFAELVLNAEETYDKQLTKPFPEDRLIGQIDALTDIKYFAEGGFVETSVIPDKIFDLVHQANMSKIFPDGKPHYNEVGKVIKPEGWEAPEPKIEEEVKRQIKLGAKRFN
;
A
#
# COMPACT_ATOMS: atom_id res chain seq x y z
N MET A 1 17.32 5.80 -55.85
CA MET A 1 17.48 6.44 -54.52
C MET A 1 17.27 5.38 -53.42
N LYS A 2 18.35 4.95 -52.76
CA LYS A 2 18.28 4.00 -51.63
C LYS A 2 17.84 4.77 -50.37
N LYS A 3 16.66 4.48 -49.82
CA LYS A 3 16.26 4.98 -48.50
C LYS A 3 17.00 4.19 -47.43
N ASN A 4 17.88 4.88 -46.71
CA ASN A 4 18.60 4.36 -45.55
C ASN A 4 17.61 4.03 -44.41
N ASN A 5 17.35 2.74 -44.20
CA ASN A 5 16.80 2.25 -42.93
C ASN A 5 17.92 2.27 -41.87
N LYS A 6 18.11 3.43 -41.21
CA LYS A 6 18.82 3.46 -39.93
C LYS A 6 17.86 2.92 -38.86
N GLN A 7 17.90 1.60 -38.66
CA GLN A 7 17.35 0.96 -37.47
C GLN A 7 18.15 1.48 -36.27
N VAL A 8 17.58 2.45 -35.53
CA VAL A 8 18.16 2.90 -34.26
C VAL A 8 17.98 1.77 -33.25
N LYS A 9 18.99 0.90 -33.12
CA LYS A 9 19.09 -0.04 -32.00
C LYS A 9 19.31 0.78 -30.73
N GLN A 10 18.24 1.19 -30.04
CA GLN A 10 18.37 1.71 -28.69
C GLN A 10 18.76 0.55 -27.76
N PRO A 11 19.76 0.70 -26.88
CA PRO A 11 20.11 -0.37 -25.95
C PRO A 11 19.00 -0.48 -24.91
N PHE A 12 18.17 -1.52 -25.05
CA PHE A 12 17.26 -1.96 -24.01
C PHE A 12 18.10 -2.51 -22.84
N TYR A 13 17.93 -1.95 -21.64
CA TYR A 13 18.55 -2.46 -20.42
C TYR A 13 17.54 -3.37 -19.71
N ASN A 14 18.01 -4.52 -19.24
CA ASN A 14 17.16 -5.44 -18.48
C ASN A 14 17.06 -5.00 -17.01
N ILE A 15 15.95 -5.35 -16.35
CA ILE A 15 15.83 -5.21 -14.90
C ILE A 15 16.96 -6.00 -14.23
N GLY A 16 17.60 -5.41 -13.22
CA GLY A 16 18.78 -5.95 -12.55
C GLY A 16 20.11 -5.65 -13.27
N GLU A 17 20.09 -5.08 -14.48
CA GLU A 17 21.32 -4.78 -15.21
C GLU A 17 22.09 -3.63 -14.54
N LYS A 18 23.39 -3.83 -14.34
CA LYS A 18 24.29 -2.80 -13.80
C LYS A 18 24.63 -1.80 -14.89
N VAL A 19 24.44 -0.53 -14.59
CA VAL A 19 24.72 0.59 -15.49
C VAL A 19 25.58 1.63 -14.80
N TYR A 20 26.30 2.40 -15.61
CA TYR A 20 27.01 3.57 -15.15
C TYR A 20 26.27 4.82 -15.63
N ILE A 21 25.88 5.68 -14.68
CA ILE A 21 25.15 6.92 -14.93
C ILE A 21 26.16 8.02 -15.24
N LYS A 22 26.27 8.41 -16.52
CA LYS A 22 27.31 9.32 -17.01
C LYS A 22 27.31 10.69 -16.29
N PRO A 23 26.16 11.39 -16.13
CA PRO A 23 26.17 12.72 -15.51
C PRO A 23 26.56 12.69 -14.03
N LEU A 24 26.20 11.62 -13.33
CA LEU A 24 26.41 11.48 -11.89
C LEU A 24 27.73 10.78 -11.54
N LYS A 25 28.40 10.17 -12.53
CA LYS A 25 29.63 9.39 -12.37
C LYS A 25 29.53 8.27 -11.32
N VAL A 26 28.35 7.68 -11.17
CA VAL A 26 28.08 6.57 -10.24
C VAL A 26 27.56 5.35 -10.97
N LYS A 27 27.73 4.18 -10.33
CA LYS A 27 27.11 2.94 -10.76
C LYS A 27 25.70 2.87 -10.20
N GLY A 28 24.81 2.23 -10.93
CA GLY A 28 23.47 1.94 -10.50
C GLY A 28 22.98 0.62 -11.06
N VAL A 29 21.79 0.22 -10.61
CA VAL A 29 21.10 -0.98 -11.04
C VAL A 29 19.79 -0.55 -11.66
N VAL A 30 19.52 -1.04 -12.88
CA VAL A 30 18.26 -0.82 -13.58
C VAL A 30 17.15 -1.53 -12.82
N LYS A 31 16.09 -0.80 -12.50
CA LYS A 31 14.92 -1.31 -11.80
C LYS A 31 13.72 -1.51 -12.71
N GLY A 32 13.58 -0.70 -13.75
CA GLY A 32 12.47 -0.82 -14.68
C GLY A 32 12.48 0.23 -15.77
N GLN A 33 11.37 0.29 -16.50
CA GLN A 33 11.09 1.30 -17.53
C GLN A 33 9.81 2.03 -17.13
N LEU A 34 9.83 3.36 -17.12
CA LEU A 34 8.64 4.17 -16.86
C LEU A 34 8.60 5.36 -17.81
N ASN A 35 7.51 5.49 -18.59
CA ASN A 35 7.32 6.54 -19.60
C ASN A 35 8.49 6.64 -20.61
N GLY A 36 9.05 5.49 -21.03
CA GLY A 36 10.17 5.44 -21.98
C GLY A 36 11.54 5.81 -21.39
N LEU A 37 11.62 6.07 -20.09
CA LEU A 37 12.89 6.32 -19.38
C LEU A 37 13.30 5.09 -18.57
N THR A 38 14.61 4.87 -18.48
CA THR A 38 15.18 3.77 -17.68
C THR A 38 15.28 4.23 -16.22
N VAL A 39 14.65 3.48 -15.32
CA VAL A 39 14.67 3.76 -13.88
C VAL A 39 15.88 3.07 -13.27
N VAL A 40 16.75 3.82 -12.58
CA VAL A 40 18.01 3.32 -12.03
C VAL A 40 18.15 3.72 -10.57
N THR A 41 18.38 2.73 -9.70
CA THR A 41 18.77 2.95 -8.30
C THR A 41 20.29 3.03 -8.20
N TYR A 42 20.80 4.01 -7.46
CA TYR A 42 22.23 4.25 -7.25
C TYR A 42 22.49 4.89 -5.88
N PHE A 43 23.76 4.96 -5.48
CA PHE A 43 24.16 5.58 -4.22
C PHE A 43 25.00 6.83 -4.49
N ILE A 44 24.73 7.90 -3.74
CA ILE A 44 25.59 9.09 -3.65
C ILE A 44 25.75 9.43 -2.17
N LYS A 45 27.01 9.48 -1.69
CA LYS A 45 27.32 9.73 -0.27
C LYS A 45 26.52 8.81 0.65
N ASP A 46 26.53 7.51 0.35
CA ASP A 46 25.83 6.42 1.07
C ASP A 46 24.30 6.53 1.16
N LYS A 47 23.69 7.52 0.49
CA LYS A 47 22.24 7.63 0.37
C LYS A 47 21.78 6.97 -0.91
N ARG A 48 20.89 5.98 -0.76
CA ARG A 48 20.16 5.36 -1.88
C ARG A 48 19.30 6.42 -2.55
N ARG A 49 19.36 6.48 -3.88
CA ARG A 49 18.51 7.32 -4.74
C ARG A 49 18.01 6.48 -5.88
N THR A 50 16.80 6.78 -6.34
CA THR A 50 16.29 6.22 -7.60
C THR A 50 15.80 7.35 -8.49
N ASN A 51 16.22 7.33 -9.75
CA ASN A 51 15.84 8.37 -10.71
C ASN A 51 15.68 7.78 -12.12
N LYS A 52 15.03 8.55 -13.00
CA LYS A 52 14.79 8.21 -14.40
C LYS A 52 15.90 8.79 -15.27
N PHE A 53 16.41 7.99 -16.19
CA PHE A 53 17.47 8.41 -17.11
C PHE A 53 17.10 8.07 -18.53
N GLU A 54 17.41 8.99 -19.45
CA GLU A 54 17.41 8.66 -20.86
C GLU A 54 18.50 7.64 -21.15
N THR A 55 18.23 6.72 -22.07
CA THR A 55 19.14 5.65 -22.48
C THR A 55 20.54 6.16 -22.82
N GLN A 56 20.67 7.35 -23.40
CA GLN A 56 21.94 7.98 -23.75
C GLN A 56 22.79 8.40 -22.54
N MET A 57 22.18 8.60 -21.37
CA MET A 57 22.86 8.93 -20.11
C MET A 57 23.46 7.70 -19.42
N LEU A 58 23.14 6.50 -19.89
CA LEU A 58 23.57 5.24 -19.31
C LEU A 58 24.62 4.56 -20.20
N ARG A 59 25.45 3.70 -19.59
CA ARG A 59 26.26 2.68 -20.30
C ARG A 59 26.26 1.40 -19.48
N LYS A 60 26.32 0.24 -20.14
CA LYS A 60 26.44 -1.06 -19.45
C LYS A 60 27.68 -1.07 -18.56
N TYR A 61 27.55 -1.63 -17.37
CA TYR A 61 28.63 -1.77 -16.40
C TYR A 61 28.75 -3.24 -15.98
N LYS A 62 29.92 -3.85 -16.18
CA LYS A 62 30.23 -5.19 -15.69
C LYS A 62 31.19 -5.07 -14.52
N ASP A 63 30.88 -5.72 -13.40
CA ASP A 63 31.84 -5.85 -12.30
C ASP A 63 33.00 -6.76 -12.71
N LYS A 64 34.19 -6.48 -12.17
CA LYS A 64 35.25 -7.48 -12.09
C LYS A 64 34.79 -8.53 -11.07
N GLN A 65 34.71 -9.79 -11.47
CA GLN A 65 34.29 -10.88 -10.59
C GLN A 65 35.21 -10.95 -9.36
N THR A 66 34.62 -10.83 -8.17
CA THR A 66 35.22 -11.26 -6.90
C THR A 66 34.15 -12.03 -6.14
N SER A 67 34.38 -13.34 -5.97
CA SER A 67 33.51 -14.25 -5.22
C SER A 67 33.65 -14.02 -3.72
N THR A 68 32.54 -13.82 -3.02
CA THR A 68 32.48 -14.07 -1.57
C THR A 68 31.15 -14.76 -1.26
N ASN A 69 31.27 -15.94 -0.65
CA ASN A 69 30.22 -16.66 0.06
C ASN A 69 30.01 -15.97 1.41
N ASP A 70 28.78 -15.84 1.87
CA ASP A 70 28.51 -15.66 3.30
C ASP A 70 27.23 -16.40 3.71
N GLY A 71 27.32 -17.00 4.90
CA GLY A 71 26.46 -18.04 5.42
C GLY A 71 25.23 -17.55 6.16
N PHE A 72 24.23 -18.42 6.21
CA PHE A 72 22.99 -18.22 6.97
C PHE A 72 23.17 -18.65 8.43
N ILE A 73 22.68 -17.83 9.37
CA ILE A 73 22.51 -18.15 10.78
C ILE A 73 21.07 -18.61 11.00
N LYS A 74 20.88 -19.78 11.64
CA LYS A 74 19.60 -20.30 12.14
C LYS A 74 19.44 -19.95 13.62
N ILE A 75 18.22 -19.63 14.05
CA ILE A 75 17.80 -19.53 15.47
C ILE A 75 16.48 -20.31 15.62
N ASP A 76 16.33 -21.00 16.75
CA ASP A 76 15.31 -22.03 16.99
C ASP A 76 13.97 -21.52 17.52
N LEU A 77 12.98 -22.40 17.41
CA LEU A 77 11.55 -22.21 17.65
C LEU A 77 11.16 -22.94 18.92
N ASN A 78 10.86 -22.23 20.01
CA ASN A 78 10.14 -22.79 21.17
C ASN A 78 9.46 -21.68 21.99
N GLY A 79 8.28 -21.23 21.55
CA GLY A 79 7.49 -20.21 22.22
C GLY A 79 6.03 -20.62 22.37
N ASN A 80 5.76 -21.63 23.19
CA ASN A 80 4.39 -22.05 23.50
C ASN A 80 3.66 -20.97 24.30
N LEU A 81 2.48 -20.52 23.82
CA LEU A 81 1.55 -19.70 24.60
C LEU A 81 0.26 -20.49 24.87
N HIS A 82 -0.05 -20.69 26.15
CA HIS A 82 -1.35 -21.17 26.60
C HIS A 82 -2.38 -20.03 26.61
N LEU A 83 -3.35 -20.07 25.70
CA LEU A 83 -4.48 -19.14 25.70
C LEU A 83 -5.51 -19.57 26.74
N LYS A 84 -5.55 -18.85 27.88
CA LYS A 84 -6.68 -18.92 28.82
C LYS A 84 -7.90 -18.26 28.17
N ASN A 85 -9.08 -18.85 28.39
CA ASN A 85 -10.38 -18.30 28.01
C ASN A 85 -10.51 -16.83 28.43
N VAL A 86 -10.33 -15.90 27.47
CA VAL A 86 -10.57 -14.48 27.68
C VAL A 86 -12.07 -14.27 27.57
N LYS A 87 -12.71 -13.97 28.70
CA LYS A 87 -14.05 -13.36 28.70
C LYS A 87 -13.91 -12.00 28.01
N ILE A 88 -14.47 -11.88 26.81
CA ILE A 88 -14.59 -10.59 26.11
C ILE A 88 -15.45 -9.69 26.99
N GLN A 89 -14.82 -8.69 27.61
CA GLN A 89 -15.54 -7.64 28.32
C GLN A 89 -16.31 -6.82 27.29
N ASN A 90 -17.59 -6.55 27.60
CA ASN A 90 -18.45 -5.67 26.83
C ASN A 90 -17.89 -4.24 26.91
N ASP A 91 -17.04 -3.88 25.96
CA ASP A 91 -16.78 -2.49 25.65
C ASP A 91 -17.99 -1.97 24.86
N SER A 92 -18.60 -0.87 25.31
CA SER A 92 -19.86 -0.35 24.79
C SER A 92 -19.76 0.25 23.38
N HIS A 93 -18.61 0.12 22.72
CA HIS A 93 -18.40 0.48 21.33
C HIS A 93 -18.01 -0.76 20.53
N ALA A 94 -18.80 -1.06 19.51
CA ALA A 94 -18.45 -2.07 18.52
C ALA A 94 -17.06 -1.74 17.95
N SER A 95 -16.14 -2.71 17.97
CA SER A 95 -14.83 -2.51 17.35
C SER A 95 -14.97 -2.19 15.86
N ASP A 96 -13.94 -1.60 15.24
CA ASP A 96 -13.96 -1.28 13.82
C ASP A 96 -14.24 -2.50 12.95
N PHE A 97 -13.82 -3.70 13.38
CA PHE A 97 -14.20 -4.95 12.74
C PHE A 97 -15.73 -5.14 12.70
N PHE A 98 -16.43 -4.91 13.81
CA PHE A 98 -17.88 -5.09 13.86
C PHE A 98 -18.63 -4.01 13.05
N LYS A 99 -18.12 -2.77 13.01
CA LYS A 99 -18.64 -1.71 12.13
C LYS A 99 -18.49 -2.11 10.64
N VAL A 100 -17.31 -2.57 10.23
CA VAL A 100 -17.10 -3.03 8.85
C VAL A 100 -17.92 -4.28 8.55
N ARG A 101 -18.11 -5.19 9.51
CA ARG A 101 -18.97 -6.36 9.36
C ARG A 101 -20.44 -5.97 9.17
N GLU A 102 -20.93 -5.00 9.93
CA GLU A 102 -22.27 -4.42 9.77
C GLU A 102 -22.44 -3.88 8.34
N PHE A 103 -21.50 -3.06 7.88
CA PHE A 103 -21.48 -2.55 6.51
C PHE A 103 -21.47 -3.70 5.49
N GLN A 104 -20.58 -4.69 5.64
CA GLN A 104 -20.53 -5.79 4.68
C GLN A 104 -21.84 -6.57 4.60
N LYS A 105 -22.49 -6.84 5.74
CA LYS A 105 -23.81 -7.50 5.76
C LYS A 105 -24.89 -6.63 5.11
N ALA A 106 -24.95 -5.34 5.43
CA ALA A 106 -25.92 -4.41 4.85
C ALA A 106 -25.75 -4.23 3.33
N PHE A 107 -24.51 -4.30 2.83
CA PHE A 107 -24.16 -4.14 1.42
C PHE A 107 -24.00 -5.48 0.68
N ASN A 108 -24.55 -6.56 1.23
CA ASN A 108 -24.52 -7.91 0.65
C ASN A 108 -23.11 -8.36 0.18
N CYS A 109 -22.09 -7.93 0.91
CA CYS A 109 -20.70 -8.30 0.71
C CYS A 109 -20.34 -9.53 1.58
N PRO A 110 -19.28 -10.29 1.23
CA PRO A 110 -18.86 -11.44 2.03
C PRO A 110 -18.55 -11.07 3.49
N ALA A 111 -19.24 -11.71 4.43
CA ALA A 111 -19.07 -11.56 5.89
C ALA A 111 -19.32 -12.91 6.60
N PRO A 112 -18.44 -13.91 6.42
CA PRO A 112 -18.66 -15.27 6.94
C PRO A 112 -18.76 -15.28 8.48
N ASP A 113 -19.49 -16.24 9.04
CA ASP A 113 -19.64 -16.40 10.49
C ASP A 113 -18.53 -17.25 11.13
N VAL A 114 -17.63 -17.83 10.32
CA VAL A 114 -16.44 -18.57 10.76
C VAL A 114 -15.18 -18.10 10.03
N PRO A 115 -13.98 -18.24 10.62
CA PRO A 115 -12.72 -17.93 9.93
C PRO A 115 -12.63 -18.63 8.58
N THR A 116 -12.44 -17.87 7.51
CA THR A 116 -12.52 -18.35 6.13
C THR A 116 -11.42 -17.70 5.31
N ILE A 117 -10.70 -18.51 4.53
CA ILE A 117 -9.66 -18.04 3.58
C ILE A 117 -10.30 -17.09 2.56
N LEU A 118 -9.64 -15.96 2.29
CA LEU A 118 -10.02 -15.12 1.16
C LEU A 118 -9.74 -15.86 -0.14
N SER A 119 -10.75 -15.95 -1.00
CA SER A 119 -10.56 -16.39 -2.39
C SER A 119 -9.62 -15.45 -3.13
N ASP A 120 -9.00 -15.93 -4.21
CA ASP A 120 -8.01 -15.15 -4.97
C ASP A 120 -8.60 -13.81 -5.45
N LYS A 121 -9.86 -13.82 -5.91
CA LYS A 121 -10.59 -12.61 -6.31
C LYS A 121 -10.78 -11.64 -5.14
N LEU A 122 -11.16 -12.12 -3.96
CA LEU A 122 -11.35 -11.27 -2.79
C LEU A 122 -10.03 -10.70 -2.27
N ALA A 123 -8.97 -11.51 -2.27
CA ALA A 123 -7.64 -11.06 -1.87
C ALA A 123 -7.13 -9.94 -2.78
N ILE A 124 -7.25 -10.11 -4.11
CA ILE A 124 -6.87 -9.08 -5.09
C ILE A 124 -7.71 -7.81 -4.89
N ASN A 125 -9.04 -7.94 -4.76
CA ASN A 125 -9.90 -6.77 -4.57
C ASN A 125 -9.54 -5.99 -3.29
N ARG A 126 -9.27 -6.69 -2.18
CA ARG A 126 -8.84 -6.04 -0.93
C ARG A 126 -7.51 -5.30 -1.11
N ALA A 127 -6.53 -5.93 -1.74
CA ALA A 127 -5.26 -5.30 -2.04
C ALA A 127 -5.42 -4.07 -2.94
N SER A 128 -6.30 -4.12 -3.95
CA SER A 128 -6.57 -2.98 -4.84
C SER A 128 -7.21 -1.80 -4.11
N PHE A 129 -8.20 -2.04 -3.24
CA PHE A 129 -8.81 -0.97 -2.44
C PHE A 129 -7.79 -0.33 -1.48
N ILE A 130 -6.94 -1.13 -0.84
CA ILE A 130 -5.88 -0.61 0.03
C ILE A 130 -4.86 0.20 -0.77
N LEU A 131 -4.49 -0.26 -1.98
CA LEU A 131 -3.56 0.46 -2.85
C LEU A 131 -4.13 1.80 -3.33
N GLU A 132 -5.43 1.89 -3.58
CA GLU A 132 -6.11 3.14 -3.92
C GLU A 132 -5.90 4.18 -2.82
N GLU A 133 -6.18 3.83 -1.56
CA GLU A 133 -5.97 4.71 -0.40
C GLU A 133 -4.49 5.10 -0.21
N VAL A 134 -3.55 4.17 -0.49
CA VAL A 134 -2.11 4.47 -0.47
C VAL A 134 -1.76 5.52 -1.52
N ILE A 135 -2.32 5.43 -2.73
CA ILE A 135 -2.10 6.41 -3.79
C ILE A 135 -2.72 7.76 -3.42
N GLU A 136 -3.91 7.77 -2.83
CA GLU A 136 -4.57 8.99 -2.35
C GLU A 136 -3.79 9.68 -1.23
N LEU A 137 -3.24 8.92 -0.27
CA LEU A 137 -2.33 9.44 0.76
C LEU A 137 -1.12 10.14 0.14
N LEU A 138 -0.47 9.51 -0.85
CA LEU A 138 0.67 10.12 -1.55
C LEU A 138 0.27 11.36 -2.34
N TYR A 139 -0.92 11.36 -2.95
CA TYR A 139 -1.46 12.51 -3.66
C TYR A 139 -1.69 13.69 -2.71
N ALA A 140 -2.36 13.46 -1.58
CA ALA A 140 -2.58 14.46 -0.54
C ALA A 140 -1.26 15.02 0.02
N THR A 141 -0.25 14.16 0.16
CA THR A 141 1.09 14.54 0.66
C THR A 141 1.91 15.34 -0.36
N ALA A 142 1.73 15.08 -1.65
CA ALA A 142 2.58 15.64 -2.70
C ALA A 142 2.43 17.15 -2.90
N GLY A 143 1.22 17.69 -2.78
CA GLY A 143 0.91 19.12 -2.95
C GLY A 143 1.12 19.69 -4.37
N ASN A 144 1.73 18.95 -5.29
CA ASN A 144 1.82 19.24 -6.73
C ASN A 144 2.08 17.96 -7.54
N LYS A 145 1.86 18.05 -8.86
CA LYS A 145 1.94 16.90 -9.78
C LYS A 145 3.36 16.35 -9.91
N GLU A 146 4.37 17.21 -9.96
CA GLU A 146 5.77 16.80 -10.13
C GLU A 146 6.29 16.01 -8.94
N ARG A 147 5.84 16.33 -7.72
CA ARG A 147 6.14 15.55 -6.51
C ARG A 147 5.34 14.25 -6.49
N PHE A 148 4.07 14.28 -6.87
CA PHE A 148 3.23 13.08 -6.92
C PHE A 148 3.80 12.03 -7.87
N ASP A 149 4.23 12.43 -9.07
CA ASP A 149 4.87 11.54 -10.05
C ASP A 149 6.14 10.87 -9.50
N LYS A 150 6.89 11.57 -8.63
CA LYS A 150 8.08 11.02 -7.97
C LYS A 150 7.70 10.03 -6.87
N PHE A 151 6.72 10.36 -6.05
CA PHE A 151 6.23 9.49 -4.97
C PHE A 151 5.65 8.19 -5.53
N PHE A 152 4.81 8.29 -6.57
CA PHE A 152 4.25 7.11 -7.21
C PHE A 152 5.32 6.23 -7.85
N ALA A 153 6.32 6.83 -8.53
CA ALA A 153 7.44 6.07 -9.08
C ALA A 153 8.22 5.34 -7.99
N GLU A 154 8.46 5.99 -6.84
CA GLU A 154 9.13 5.37 -5.69
C GLU A 154 8.30 4.23 -5.08
N LEU A 155 6.98 4.39 -4.96
CA LEU A 155 6.07 3.33 -4.51
C LEU A 155 6.18 2.08 -5.39
N VAL A 156 6.14 2.24 -6.72
CA VAL A 156 6.27 1.12 -7.67
C VAL A 156 7.60 0.40 -7.50
N LEU A 157 8.70 1.13 -7.32
CA LEU A 157 10.03 0.54 -7.12
C LEU A 157 10.14 -0.24 -5.81
N ASN A 158 9.52 0.27 -4.75
CA ASN A 158 9.47 -0.41 -3.46
C ASN A 158 8.57 -1.66 -3.54
N ALA A 159 7.49 -1.61 -4.32
CA ALA A 159 6.64 -2.75 -4.59
C ALA A 159 7.39 -3.85 -5.38
N GLU A 160 8.14 -3.48 -6.43
CA GLU A 160 9.00 -4.41 -7.18
C GLU A 160 10.05 -5.07 -6.28
N GLU A 161 10.73 -4.30 -5.44
CA GLU A 161 11.70 -4.86 -4.50
C GLU A 161 11.05 -5.80 -3.47
N THR A 162 9.85 -5.47 -3.01
CA THR A 162 9.10 -6.32 -2.07
C THR A 162 8.64 -7.60 -2.76
N TYR A 163 8.18 -7.52 -4.00
CA TYR A 163 7.85 -8.67 -4.83
C TYR A 163 9.06 -9.60 -5.01
N ASP A 164 10.23 -9.06 -5.37
CA ASP A 164 11.47 -9.83 -5.50
C ASP A 164 11.85 -10.55 -4.21
N LYS A 165 11.66 -9.89 -3.05
CA LYS A 165 11.88 -10.51 -1.72
C LYS A 165 10.90 -11.65 -1.45
N GLN A 166 9.64 -11.53 -1.89
CA GLN A 166 8.66 -12.60 -1.68
C GLN A 166 8.95 -13.82 -2.56
N LEU A 167 9.54 -13.64 -3.75
CA LEU A 167 9.96 -14.76 -4.61
C LEU A 167 11.02 -15.66 -3.97
N THR A 168 11.78 -15.18 -2.98
CA THR A 168 12.81 -15.96 -2.30
C THR A 168 12.31 -16.65 -1.03
N LYS A 169 11.09 -16.33 -0.57
CA LYS A 169 10.49 -16.92 0.63
C LYS A 169 9.58 -18.10 0.27
N PRO A 170 9.49 -19.13 1.13
CA PRO A 170 8.45 -20.13 0.97
C PRO A 170 7.07 -19.50 1.20
N PHE A 171 6.05 -20.07 0.56
CA PHE A 171 4.67 -19.75 0.89
C PHE A 171 4.33 -20.17 2.33
N PRO A 172 3.40 -19.48 3.01
CA PRO A 172 2.93 -19.92 4.32
C PRO A 172 2.29 -21.31 4.22
N GLU A 173 2.51 -22.16 5.24
CA GLU A 173 1.92 -23.51 5.29
C GLU A 173 0.39 -23.46 5.32
N ASP A 174 -0.17 -22.51 6.08
CA ASP A 174 -1.60 -22.21 6.10
C ASP A 174 -1.86 -20.83 5.47
N ARG A 175 -2.66 -20.83 4.39
CA ARG A 175 -3.03 -19.62 3.64
C ARG A 175 -3.85 -18.64 4.49
N LEU A 176 -4.74 -19.12 5.36
CA LEU A 176 -5.53 -18.24 6.23
C LEU A 176 -4.60 -17.50 7.18
N ILE A 177 -3.67 -18.22 7.82
CA ILE A 177 -2.70 -17.63 8.75
C ILE A 177 -1.87 -16.57 8.04
N GLY A 178 -1.32 -16.87 6.86
CA GLY A 178 -0.56 -15.89 6.08
C GLY A 178 -1.38 -14.67 5.64
N GLN A 179 -2.67 -14.85 5.33
CA GLN A 179 -3.57 -13.73 5.00
C GLN A 179 -3.87 -12.85 6.20
N ILE A 180 -4.11 -13.44 7.38
CA ILE A 180 -4.38 -12.70 8.61
C ILE A 180 -3.13 -11.95 9.10
N ASP A 181 -1.95 -12.55 9.00
CA ASP A 181 -0.66 -11.90 9.28
C ASP A 181 -0.49 -10.62 8.45
N ALA A 182 -0.60 -10.74 7.12
CA ALA A 182 -0.48 -9.60 6.21
C ALA A 182 -1.56 -8.51 6.43
N LEU A 183 -2.82 -8.89 6.66
CA LEU A 183 -3.89 -7.92 6.95
C LEU A 183 -3.67 -7.21 8.29
N THR A 184 -3.11 -7.90 9.27
CA THR A 184 -2.77 -7.33 10.57
C THR A 184 -1.63 -6.32 10.44
N ASP A 185 -0.58 -6.65 9.69
CA ASP A 185 0.52 -5.72 9.40
C ASP A 185 0.02 -4.46 8.70
N ILE A 186 -0.86 -4.60 7.71
CA ILE A 186 -1.47 -3.44 7.02
C ILE A 186 -2.22 -2.56 8.01
N LYS A 187 -3.06 -3.14 8.87
CA LYS A 187 -3.76 -2.39 9.93
C LYS A 187 -2.75 -1.69 10.84
N TYR A 188 -1.71 -2.39 11.28
CA TYR A 188 -0.70 -1.87 12.19
C TYR A 188 0.05 -0.66 11.60
N PHE A 189 0.44 -0.73 10.32
CA PHE A 189 1.08 0.40 9.64
C PHE A 189 0.11 1.58 9.43
N ALA A 190 -1.17 1.32 9.15
CA ALA A 190 -2.17 2.37 9.07
C ALA A 190 -2.33 3.11 10.42
N GLU A 191 -2.39 2.37 11.53
CA GLU A 191 -2.37 2.97 12.88
C GLU A 191 -1.09 3.76 13.14
N GLY A 192 0.06 3.26 12.68
CA GLY A 192 1.33 3.98 12.73
C GLY A 192 1.25 5.37 12.09
N GLY A 193 0.60 5.49 10.93
CA GLY A 193 0.36 6.78 10.29
C GLY A 193 -0.51 7.73 11.13
N PHE A 194 -1.55 7.21 11.78
CA PHE A 194 -2.36 8.01 12.72
C PHE A 194 -1.55 8.46 13.95
N VAL A 195 -0.70 7.59 14.49
CA VAL A 195 0.21 7.93 15.59
C VAL A 195 1.21 9.02 15.18
N GLU A 196 1.83 8.89 14.01
CA GLU A 196 2.81 9.86 13.48
C GLU A 196 2.18 11.23 13.20
N THR A 197 0.93 11.26 12.72
CA THR A 197 0.15 12.51 12.58
C THR A 197 -0.42 13.00 13.90
N SER A 198 -0.38 12.17 14.94
CA SER A 198 -0.95 12.41 16.27
C SER A 198 -2.48 12.63 16.23
N VAL A 199 -3.17 12.07 15.26
CA VAL A 199 -4.63 12.13 15.14
C VAL A 199 -5.23 10.83 15.66
N ILE A 200 -6.16 10.93 16.62
CA ILE A 200 -6.88 9.76 17.14
C ILE A 200 -7.95 9.36 16.12
N PRO A 201 -7.92 8.13 15.57
CA PRO A 201 -8.74 7.77 14.42
C PRO A 201 -10.17 7.34 14.78
N ASP A 202 -10.46 6.95 16.03
CA ASP A 202 -11.73 6.29 16.39
C ASP A 202 -12.97 7.08 15.97
N LYS A 203 -13.00 8.38 16.28
CA LYS A 203 -14.13 9.25 15.92
C LYS A 203 -14.21 9.49 14.41
N ILE A 204 -13.07 9.55 13.73
CA ILE A 204 -12.99 9.71 12.28
C ILE A 204 -13.54 8.45 11.61
N PHE A 205 -13.18 7.26 12.11
CA PHE A 205 -13.69 5.99 11.63
C PHE A 205 -15.20 5.88 11.81
N ASP A 206 -15.74 6.32 12.95
CA ASP A 206 -17.19 6.39 13.18
C ASP A 206 -17.91 7.25 12.15
N LEU A 207 -17.35 8.42 11.80
CA LEU A 207 -17.91 9.32 10.80
C LEU A 207 -17.92 8.68 9.41
N VAL A 208 -16.85 7.98 9.03
CA VAL A 208 -16.77 7.22 7.78
C VAL A 208 -17.77 6.07 7.76
N HIS A 209 -17.89 5.33 8.87
CA HIS A 209 -18.87 4.25 9.01
C HIS A 209 -20.30 4.77 8.87
N GLN A 210 -20.65 5.86 9.56
CA GLN A 210 -21.96 6.50 9.45
C GLN A 210 -22.27 6.95 8.02
N ALA A 211 -21.30 7.58 7.34
CA ALA A 211 -21.47 7.99 5.94
C ALA A 211 -21.56 6.79 4.98
N ASN A 212 -20.93 5.66 5.30
CA ASN A 212 -21.07 4.44 4.51
C ASN A 212 -22.44 3.79 4.71
N MET A 213 -22.92 3.70 5.95
CA MET A 213 -24.23 3.17 6.28
C MET A 213 -25.38 4.05 5.75
N SER A 214 -25.19 5.36 5.66
CA SER A 214 -26.18 6.28 5.07
C SER A 214 -26.33 6.14 3.55
N LYS A 215 -25.55 5.27 2.89
CA LYS A 215 -25.78 4.88 1.48
C LYS A 215 -26.93 3.87 1.31
N ILE A 216 -27.49 3.37 2.41
CA ILE A 216 -28.73 2.59 2.39
C ILE A 216 -29.90 3.52 2.07
N PHE A 217 -30.70 3.14 1.08
CA PHE A 217 -31.86 3.91 0.63
C PHE A 217 -33.04 3.80 1.62
N PRO A 218 -34.07 4.65 1.53
CA PRO A 218 -35.26 4.57 2.38
C PRO A 218 -36.00 3.22 2.33
N ASP A 219 -35.78 2.42 1.29
CA ASP A 219 -36.29 1.05 1.15
C ASP A 219 -35.49 0.01 1.98
N GLY A 220 -34.47 0.45 2.70
CA GLY A 220 -33.61 -0.39 3.53
C GLY A 220 -32.53 -1.14 2.76
N LYS A 221 -32.28 -0.80 1.48
CA LYS A 221 -31.32 -1.52 0.64
C LYS A 221 -30.26 -0.61 0.01
N PRO A 222 -29.06 -1.14 -0.25
CA PRO A 222 -28.10 -0.47 -1.12
C PRO A 222 -28.56 -0.56 -2.58
N HIS A 223 -28.35 0.50 -3.35
CA HIS A 223 -28.58 0.49 -4.80
C HIS A 223 -27.24 0.54 -5.53
N TYR A 224 -27.15 -0.09 -6.70
CA TYR A 224 -25.92 -0.19 -7.50
C TYR A 224 -26.17 0.27 -8.92
N ASN A 225 -25.17 0.91 -9.53
CA ASN A 225 -25.23 1.26 -10.94
C ASN A 225 -24.88 0.05 -11.84
N GLU A 226 -24.89 0.26 -13.16
CA GLU A 226 -24.65 -0.78 -14.16
C GLU A 226 -23.29 -1.49 -14.04
N VAL A 227 -22.31 -0.85 -13.39
CA VAL A 227 -20.97 -1.40 -13.15
C VAL A 227 -20.79 -1.95 -11.73
N GLY A 228 -21.88 -2.05 -10.96
CA GLY A 228 -21.87 -2.60 -9.60
C GLY A 228 -21.31 -1.64 -8.53
N LYS A 229 -21.20 -0.34 -8.81
CA LYS A 229 -20.81 0.68 -7.83
C LYS A 229 -22.03 1.14 -7.04
N VAL A 230 -21.89 1.24 -5.71
CA VAL A 230 -22.93 1.75 -4.81
C VAL A 230 -23.33 3.17 -5.20
N ILE A 231 -24.62 3.38 -5.40
CA ILE A 231 -25.25 4.68 -5.65
C ILE A 231 -25.49 5.37 -4.30
N LYS A 232 -25.33 6.70 -4.28
CA LYS A 232 -25.59 7.53 -3.10
C LYS A 232 -27.06 8.03 -3.15
N PRO A 233 -27.85 7.91 -2.07
CA PRO A 233 -29.21 8.43 -2.04
C PRO A 233 -29.24 9.97 -2.04
N GLU A 234 -30.42 10.53 -2.31
CA GLU A 234 -30.64 11.97 -2.17
C GLU A 234 -30.37 12.43 -0.73
N GLY A 235 -29.71 13.58 -0.57
CA GLY A 235 -29.32 14.10 0.73
C GLY A 235 -28.15 13.38 1.40
N TRP A 236 -27.50 12.42 0.73
CA TRP A 236 -26.29 11.77 1.27
C TRP A 236 -25.16 12.79 1.47
N GLU A 237 -24.61 12.82 2.67
CA GLU A 237 -23.48 13.68 3.04
C GLU A 237 -22.17 12.89 3.01
N ALA A 238 -21.15 13.51 2.42
CA ALA A 238 -19.80 12.97 2.41
C ALA A 238 -19.15 13.13 3.79
N PRO A 239 -18.28 12.20 4.24
CA PRO A 239 -17.68 12.27 5.57
C PRO A 239 -16.61 13.38 5.69
N GLU A 240 -15.99 13.82 4.60
CA GLU A 240 -14.81 14.69 4.57
C GLU A 240 -15.00 16.00 5.35
N PRO A 241 -16.14 16.73 5.25
CA PRO A 241 -16.36 17.92 6.07
C PRO A 241 -16.38 17.62 7.58
N LYS A 242 -16.99 16.50 7.99
CA LYS A 242 -17.04 16.09 9.40
C LYS A 242 -15.68 15.61 9.91
N ILE A 243 -14.90 14.96 9.05
CA ILE A 243 -13.51 14.60 9.34
C ILE A 243 -12.69 15.86 9.57
N GLU A 244 -12.83 16.88 8.72
CA GLU A 244 -12.13 18.15 8.87
C GLU A 244 -12.46 18.84 10.20
N GLU A 245 -13.73 18.88 10.58
CA GLU A 245 -14.18 19.42 11.87
C GLU A 245 -13.58 18.65 13.06
N GLU A 246 -13.57 17.32 13.00
CA GLU A 246 -12.99 16.48 14.06
C GLU A 246 -11.48 16.68 14.19
N VAL A 247 -10.75 16.74 13.06
CA VAL A 247 -9.31 17.02 13.05
C VAL A 247 -9.03 18.42 13.64
N LYS A 248 -9.79 19.43 13.24
CA LYS A 248 -9.69 20.80 13.80
C LYS A 248 -9.97 20.83 15.31
N ARG A 249 -10.94 20.04 15.77
CA ARG A 249 -11.24 19.88 17.20
C ARG A 249 -10.05 19.29 17.96
N GLN A 250 -9.43 18.22 17.44
CA GLN A 250 -8.24 17.62 18.05
C GLN A 250 -7.05 18.58 18.07
N ILE A 251 -6.83 19.34 17.00
CA ILE A 251 -5.82 20.41 16.95
C ILE A 251 -6.06 21.43 18.05
N LYS A 252 -7.30 21.91 18.23
CA LYS A 252 -7.67 22.88 19.27
C LYS A 252 -7.45 22.34 20.69
N LEU A 253 -7.71 21.05 20.91
CA LEU A 253 -7.48 20.41 22.22
C LEU A 253 -6.01 20.21 22.54
N GLY A 254 -5.16 20.04 21.53
CA GLY A 254 -3.75 19.71 21.72
C GLY A 254 -3.61 18.45 22.59
N ALA A 255 -2.59 18.40 23.45
CA ALA A 255 -2.31 17.24 24.29
C ALA A 255 -3.46 16.81 25.23
N LYS A 256 -4.42 17.71 25.52
CA LYS A 256 -5.57 17.40 26.39
C LYS A 256 -6.47 16.31 25.84
N ARG A 257 -6.40 15.99 24.54
CA ARG A 257 -7.19 14.91 23.93
C ARG A 257 -6.82 13.50 24.39
N PHE A 258 -5.69 13.33 25.09
CA PHE A 258 -5.23 12.05 25.65
C PHE A 258 -5.62 11.86 27.12
N ASN A 259 -6.29 12.84 27.74
CA ASN A 259 -6.71 12.83 29.14
C ASN A 259 -8.24 12.88 29.24
#